data_AF-A0A6J6TH37-F1
#
_entry.id   AF-A0A6J6TH37-F1
#
_cell.length_a   1.000
_cell.length_b   1.000
_cell.length_c   1.000
_cell.angle_alpha   90.00
_cell.angle_beta   90.00
_cell.angle_gamma   90.00
#
_symmetry.space_group_name_H-M   'P 1'
#
loop_
_entity.id
_entity.type
_entity.pdbx_description
1 polymer ?
#
loop_
_entity_poly.entity_id
_entity_poly.type
_entity_poly.pdbx_seq_one_letter_code
_entity_poly.pdbx_strand_id
1 'polypeptide(L)'
;MEPTAAQLDDFIRARLALIGVDLNDLPVDDPAAPADQVRLMESLRAFLRRVPPEISEFQMDPQLRIPALYPAEFLTWTSTGKASSR
;
A
#
# COMPACT_ATOMS: atom_id res chain seq x y z
N MET A 1 19.81 6.31 -6.53
CA MET A 1 20.56 5.16 -7.07
C MET A 1 19.58 4.00 -7.09
N GLU A 2 19.30 3.46 -8.27
CA GLU A 2 18.40 2.29 -8.39
C GLU A 2 19.08 1.03 -7.82
N PRO A 3 18.38 0.18 -7.06
CA PRO A 3 18.94 -1.09 -6.57
C PRO A 3 19.34 -2.01 -7.72
N THR A 4 20.50 -2.65 -7.58
CA THR A 4 20.94 -3.70 -8.52
C THR A 4 20.11 -4.97 -8.38
N ALA A 5 20.12 -5.84 -9.39
CA ALA A 5 19.40 -7.11 -9.34
C ALA A 5 19.86 -8.01 -8.18
N ALA A 6 21.16 -8.07 -7.91
CA ALA A 6 21.71 -8.86 -6.80
C ALA A 6 21.23 -8.34 -5.44
N GLN A 7 21.22 -7.01 -5.24
CA GLN A 7 20.70 -6.42 -4.01
C GLN A 7 19.20 -6.68 -3.81
N LEU A 8 18.42 -6.68 -4.89
CA LEU A 8 17.00 -7.05 -4.83
C LEU A 8 16.84 -8.53 -4.45
N ASP A 9 17.65 -9.42 -5.01
CA ASP A 9 17.59 -10.85 -4.70
C ASP A 9 17.92 -11.12 -3.23
N ASP A 10 18.96 -10.47 -2.69
CA ASP A 10 19.34 -10.57 -1.27
C ASP A 10 18.20 -10.09 -0.36
N PHE A 11 17.62 -8.93 -0.69
CA PHE A 11 16.49 -8.36 0.04
C PHE A 11 15.27 -9.29 0.00
N ILE A 12 14.91 -9.82 -1.17
CA ILE A 12 13.78 -10.73 -1.34
C ILE A 12 13.99 -11.99 -0.48
N ARG A 13 15.15 -12.63 -0.57
CA ARG A 13 15.44 -13.85 0.20
C ARG A 13 15.37 -13.59 1.70
N ALA A 14 15.97 -12.50 2.17
CA ALA A 14 15.88 -12.11 3.57
C ALA A 14 14.44 -11.87 4.01
N ARG A 15 13.62 -11.23 3.16
CA ARG A 15 12.22 -10.94 3.49
C ARG A 15 11.35 -12.19 3.50
N LEU A 16 11.53 -13.10 2.56
CA LEU A 16 10.85 -14.40 2.52
C LEU A 16 11.17 -15.23 3.75
N ALA A 17 12.45 -15.34 4.11
CA ALA A 17 12.88 -16.03 5.33
C ALA A 17 12.25 -15.41 6.59
N LEU A 18 12.16 -14.07 6.66
CA LEU A 18 11.56 -13.36 7.79
C LEU A 18 10.06 -13.63 7.95
N ILE A 19 9.33 -13.89 6.86
CA ILE A 19 7.90 -14.24 6.91
C ILE A 19 7.67 -15.76 6.94
N GLY A 20 8.73 -16.56 7.05
CA GLY A 20 8.66 -18.01 7.14
C GLY A 20 8.37 -18.72 5.81
N VAL A 21 8.62 -18.07 4.67
CA VAL A 21 8.50 -18.68 3.35
C VAL A 21 9.87 -19.22 2.93
N ASP A 22 9.99 -20.54 2.77
CA ASP A 22 11.18 -21.17 2.20
C ASP A 22 11.04 -21.29 0.69
N LEU A 23 12.00 -20.72 -0.05
CA LEU A 23 12.03 -20.78 -1.51
C LEU A 23 12.30 -22.21 -2.01
N ASN A 24 12.94 -23.05 -1.20
CA ASN A 24 13.29 -24.42 -1.57
C ASN A 24 12.08 -25.37 -1.61
N ASP A 25 10.92 -24.96 -1.08
CA ASP A 25 9.67 -25.70 -1.21
C ASP A 25 9.12 -25.69 -2.64
N LEU A 26 9.62 -24.77 -3.49
CA LEU A 26 9.23 -24.63 -4.88
C LEU A 26 10.22 -25.33 -5.82
N PRO A 27 9.74 -25.90 -6.93
CA PRO A 27 10.62 -26.37 -7.99
C PRO A 27 11.43 -25.19 -8.55
N VAL A 28 12.68 -25.44 -8.96
CA VAL A 28 13.58 -24.38 -9.42
C VAL A 28 13.04 -23.69 -10.68
N ASP A 29 12.69 -24.49 -11.68
CA ASP A 29 12.17 -24.03 -12.98
C ASP A 29 11.25 -25.13 -13.53
N ASP A 30 9.94 -24.95 -13.37
CA ASP A 30 8.93 -25.90 -13.84
C ASP A 30 7.71 -25.11 -14.37
N PRO A 31 7.55 -24.99 -15.70
CA PRO A 31 6.45 -24.25 -16.30
C PRO A 31 5.08 -24.89 -16.07
N ALA A 32 5.02 -26.18 -15.77
CA ALA A 32 3.77 -26.88 -15.46
C ALA A 32 3.34 -26.71 -14.00
N ALA A 33 4.27 -26.34 -13.11
CA ALA A 33 3.95 -26.02 -11.73
C ALA A 33 3.16 -24.70 -11.65
N PRO A 34 2.25 -24.55 -10.67
CA PRO A 34 1.57 -23.28 -10.41
C PRO A 34 2.53 -22.13 -10.07
N ALA A 35 3.68 -22.46 -9.47
CA ALA A 35 4.76 -21.54 -9.17
C ALA A 35 6.11 -22.28 -9.18
N ASP A 36 7.16 -21.57 -9.57
CA ASP A 36 8.56 -22.01 -9.44
C ASP A 36 9.41 -20.84 -8.93
N GLN A 37 10.65 -21.16 -8.55
CA GLN A 37 11.56 -20.18 -7.97
C GLN A 37 11.90 -19.05 -8.94
N VAL A 38 12.12 -19.37 -10.22
CA VAL A 38 12.51 -18.38 -11.25
C VAL A 38 11.40 -17.34 -11.46
N ARG A 39 10.17 -17.78 -11.73
CA ARG A 39 9.01 -16.89 -11.93
C ARG A 39 8.69 -16.08 -10.67
N LEU A 40 8.80 -16.68 -9.48
CA LEU A 40 8.58 -15.96 -8.24
C LEU A 40 9.60 -14.83 -8.06
N MET A 41 10.89 -15.12 -8.20
CA MET A 41 11.95 -14.13 -8.05
C MET A 41 11.86 -13.01 -9.11
N GLU A 42 11.50 -13.35 -10.35
CA GLU A 42 11.25 -12.36 -11.39
C GLU A 42 10.07 -11.45 -11.03
N SER A 43 8.94 -12.03 -10.62
CA SER A 43 7.74 -11.29 -10.24
C SER A 43 8.01 -10.34 -9.06
N LEU A 44 8.70 -10.82 -8.02
CA LEU A 44 9.03 -10.01 -6.84
C LEU A 44 9.97 -8.86 -7.18
N ARG A 45 10.96 -9.08 -8.05
CA ARG A 45 11.83 -8.00 -8.55
C ARG A 45 11.04 -6.95 -9.33
N ALA A 46 10.14 -7.39 -10.22
CA ALA A 46 9.29 -6.48 -10.99
C ALA A 46 8.39 -5.64 -10.07
N PHE A 47 7.80 -6.27 -9.04
CA PHE A 47 7.03 -5.60 -8.01
C PHE A 47 7.84 -4.53 -7.27
N LEU A 48 9.03 -4.89 -6.76
CA LEU A 48 9.87 -3.96 -5.98
C LEU A 48 10.41 -2.79 -6.79
N ARG A 49 10.57 -2.94 -8.10
CA ARG A 49 10.97 -1.83 -8.99
C ARG A 49 9.82 -0.87 -9.29
N ARG A 50 8.59 -1.35 -9.29
CA ARG A 50 7.43 -0.56 -9.71
C ARG A 50 6.68 0.07 -8.55
N VAL A 51 6.35 -0.73 -7.54
CA VAL A 51 5.35 -0.37 -6.53
C VAL A 51 5.86 0.61 -5.47
N PRO A 52 7.05 0.42 -4.86
CA PRO A 52 7.55 1.37 -3.87
C PRO A 52 7.71 2.80 -4.40
N PRO A 53 8.25 3.06 -5.61
CA PRO A 53 8.25 4.40 -6.19
C PRO A 53 6.83 4.98 -6.36
N GLU A 54 5.92 4.19 -6.94
CA GLU A 54 4.53 4.60 -7.20
C GLU A 54 3.79 4.99 -5.90
N ILE A 55 3.95 4.20 -4.84
CA ILE A 55 3.35 4.49 -3.53
C ILE A 55 4.07 5.63 -2.81
N SER A 56 5.40 5.73 -2.93
CA SER A 56 6.17 6.78 -2.25
C SER A 56 5.83 8.18 -2.79
N GLU A 57 5.40 8.27 -4.05
CA GLU A 57 4.98 9.52 -4.69
C GLU A 57 3.51 9.86 -4.43
N PHE A 58 2.74 8.95 -3.81
CA PHE A 58 1.35 9.19 -3.51
C PHE A 58 1.19 10.39 -2.54
N GLN A 59 0.42 11.38 -2.99
CA GLN A 59 0.00 12.53 -2.18
C GLN A 59 -1.51 12.47 -1.98
N MET A 60 -1.97 12.51 -0.73
CA MET A 60 -3.40 12.64 -0.44
C MET A 60 -3.87 14.02 -0.92
N ASP A 61 -4.88 14.04 -1.79
CA ASP A 61 -5.56 15.28 -2.15
C ASP A 61 -6.33 15.81 -0.92
N PRO A 62 -5.99 16.99 -0.37
CA PRO A 62 -6.74 17.58 0.74
C PRO A 62 -8.20 17.94 0.38
N GLN A 63 -8.55 17.92 -0.91
CA GLN A 63 -9.90 18.14 -1.44
C GLN A 63 -10.69 16.85 -1.63
N LEU A 64 -10.15 15.66 -1.29
CA LEU A 64 -10.90 14.43 -1.03
C LEU A 64 -11.73 14.59 0.27
N ARG A 65 -12.57 15.62 0.30
CA ARG A 65 -13.63 15.81 1.28
C ARG A 65 -14.67 14.74 0.98
N ILE A 66 -14.75 13.73 1.83
CA ILE A 66 -15.98 12.93 1.94
C ILE A 66 -17.11 13.96 2.10
N PRO A 67 -18.17 13.94 1.27
CA PRO A 67 -19.28 14.87 1.46
C PRO A 67 -19.76 14.73 2.90
N ALA A 68 -19.70 15.82 3.65
CA ALA A 68 -20.23 15.86 5.00
C ALA A 68 -21.71 15.46 4.90
N LEU A 69 -22.06 14.31 5.46
CA LEU A 69 -23.45 13.93 5.70
C LEU A 69 -23.98 14.86 6.80
N TYR A 70 -24.47 16.02 6.38
CA TYR A 70 -25.35 16.86 7.18
C TYR A 70 -26.73 16.16 7.30
N PRO A 71 -27.46 16.36 8.41
CA PRO A 71 -27.89 17.69 8.88
C PRO A 71 -27.07 18.30 10.02
N ALA A 72 -26.87 19.62 9.95
CA ALA A 72 -26.07 20.45 10.83
C ALA A 72 -26.79 20.80 12.14
N GLU A 73 -27.25 19.82 12.90
CA GLU A 73 -28.10 20.10 14.09
C GLU A 73 -27.35 20.82 15.23
N PHE A 74 -26.03 21.00 15.09
CA PHE A 74 -25.21 21.80 16.00
C PHE A 74 -25.30 23.33 15.77
N LEU A 75 -25.85 23.80 14.65
CA LEU A 75 -26.00 25.24 14.35
C LEU A 75 -27.33 25.85 14.84
N THR A 76 -28.32 25.04 15.22
CA THR A 76 -29.63 25.54 15.67
C THR A 76 -29.59 26.08 17.10
N TRP A 77 -28.76 25.54 17.99
CA TRP A 77 -28.66 25.99 19.38
C TRP A 77 -28.12 27.44 19.48
N THR A 78 -27.15 27.84 18.67
CA THR A 78 -26.54 29.18 18.81
C THR A 78 -27.40 30.32 18.28
N SER A 79 -28.47 30.04 17.52
CA SER A 79 -29.37 31.08 16.99
C SER A 79 -30.52 31.46 17.93
N THR A 80 -30.80 30.66 18.98
CA THR A 80 -31.95 30.90 19.88
C THR A 80 -31.63 31.82 21.07
N GLY A 81 -30.44 32.41 21.12
CA GLY A 81 -29.95 33.20 22.27
C GLY A 81 -30.29 34.70 22.28
N LYS A 82 -31.07 35.24 21.33
CA LYS A 82 -31.50 36.65 21.36
C LYS A 82 -33.02 36.79 21.46
N ALA A 83 -33.56 36.29 22.56
CA ALA A 83 -34.83 36.76 23.10
C ALA A 83 -34.62 38.05 23.90
N SER A 84 -35.40 39.07 23.56
CA SER A 84 -35.84 40.18 24.42
C SER A 84 -34.78 41.18 24.91
N SER A 85 -34.88 42.42 24.43
CA SER A 85 -34.93 43.63 25.28
C SER A 85 -35.38 44.83 24.45
N ARG A 86 -36.58 45.30 24.84
CA ARG A 86 -37.20 46.64 24.75
C ARG A 86 -36.58 47.71 23.85
#